data_AF-A0AAD7KLH7-F1
#
_entry.id   AF-A0AAD7KLH7-F1
#
_cell.length_a   1.000
_cell.length_b   1.000
_cell.length_c   1.000
_cell.angle_alpha   90.00
_cell.angle_beta   90.00
_cell.angle_gamma   90.00
#
_symmetry.space_group_name_H-M   'P 1'
#
loop_
_entity.id
_entity.type
_entity.pdbx_description
1 polymer ?
#
loop_
_entity_poly.entity_id
_entity_poly.type
_entity_poly.pdbx_seq_one_letter_code
_entity_poly.pdbx_strand_id
1 'polypeptide(L)'
;MPLNAAFVTLLTKTSYLAGTLVLDNGIKDTQSKYPLVVMVTPEFPQEGRDVLEKRGIDMIDIQSLQPEDGVHTLAAADERFRDTLDQAPSF
;
A
#
# COMPACT_ATOMS: atom_id res chain seq x y z
N MET A 1 22.08 16.96 2.40
CA MET A 1 21.19 16.79 3.56
C MET A 1 20.43 15.50 3.34
N PRO A 2 20.28 14.62 4.35
CA PRO A 2 19.43 13.45 4.20
C PRO A 2 18.00 13.91 3.90
N LEU A 3 17.31 13.15 3.04
CA LEU A 3 15.90 13.37 2.77
C LEU A 3 15.10 12.91 3.99
N ASN A 4 14.38 13.84 4.63
CA ASN A 4 13.59 13.59 5.84
C ASN A 4 12.12 13.23 5.55
N ALA A 5 11.80 12.90 4.30
CA ALA A 5 10.45 12.56 3.88
C ALA A 5 10.48 11.56 2.71
N ALA A 6 9.42 10.77 2.61
CA ALA A 6 9.19 9.79 1.57
C ALA A 6 7.69 9.66 1.30
N PHE A 7 7.33 9.25 0.10
CA PHE A 7 6.01 8.69 -0.16
C PHE A 7 5.99 7.27 0.38
N VAL A 8 4.93 6.89 1.05
CA VAL A 8 4.82 5.54 1.63
C VAL A 8 3.48 4.92 1.26
N THR A 9 3.50 3.66 0.84
CA THR A 9 2.30 2.87 0.56
C THR A 9 2.40 1.49 1.20
N LEU A 10 1.26 0.86 1.49
CA LEU A 10 1.16 -0.48 2.05
C LEU A 10 0.73 -1.47 0.96
N LEU A 11 1.52 -2.53 0.76
CA LEU A 11 1.28 -3.55 -0.24
C LEU A 11 1.08 -4.93 0.42
N THR A 12 -0.17 -5.36 0.53
CA THR A 12 -0.56 -6.64 1.16
C THR A 12 -0.98 -7.72 0.17
N LYS A 13 -1.33 -7.35 -1.06
CA LYS A 13 -1.80 -8.29 -2.11
C LYS A 13 -1.12 -7.98 -3.43
N THR A 14 -0.77 -9.02 -4.19
CA THR A 14 -0.14 -8.89 -5.51
C THR A 14 -1.02 -8.17 -6.53
N SER A 15 -2.34 -8.19 -6.35
CA SER A 15 -3.27 -7.42 -7.20
C SER A 15 -3.00 -5.91 -7.20
N TYR A 16 -2.41 -5.37 -6.12
CA TYR A 16 -2.05 -3.96 -6.01
C TYR A 16 -0.63 -3.64 -6.49
N LEU A 17 0.14 -4.66 -6.91
CA LEU A 17 1.51 -4.47 -7.40
C LEU A 17 1.52 -3.57 -8.64
N ALA A 18 0.61 -3.80 -9.59
CA ALA A 18 0.50 -2.97 -10.79
C ALA A 18 0.27 -1.49 -10.46
N GLY A 19 -0.64 -1.20 -9.51
CA GLY A 19 -0.88 0.16 -9.03
C GLY A 19 0.34 0.79 -8.36
N THR A 20 1.08 0.00 -7.58
CA THR A 20 2.33 0.44 -6.94
C THR A 20 3.41 0.81 -7.95
N LEU A 21 3.52 0.04 -9.04
CA LEU A 21 4.46 0.32 -10.13
C LEU A 21 4.09 1.59 -10.90
N VAL A 22 2.79 1.83 -11.13
CA VAL A 22 2.32 3.07 -11.75
C VAL A 22 2.59 4.27 -10.85
N LEU A 23 2.38 4.13 -9.54
CA LEU A 23 2.68 5.16 -8.56
C LEU A 23 4.17 5.52 -8.55
N ASP A 24 5.06 4.52 -8.49
CA ASP A 24 6.51 4.72 -8.58
C ASP A 24 6.90 5.47 -9.86
N ASN A 25 6.36 5.06 -11.00
CA ASN A 25 6.63 5.71 -12.27
C ASN A 25 6.17 7.18 -12.26
N GLY A 26 4.96 7.46 -11.77
CA GLY A 26 4.45 8.83 -11.68
C GLY A 26 5.30 9.73 -10.77
N ILE A 27 5.77 9.22 -9.63
CA ILE A 27 6.66 9.97 -8.73
C ILE A 27 7.99 10.29 -9.44
N LYS A 28 8.58 9.32 -10.15
CA LYS A 28 9.83 9.51 -10.90
C LYS A 28 9.66 10.50 -12.06
N ASP A 29 8.55 10.43 -12.80
CA ASP A 29 8.24 11.33 -13.92
C ASP A 29 8.12 12.79 -13.47
N THR A 30 7.64 13.04 -12.25
CA THR A 30 7.60 14.40 -11.66
C THR A 30 8.95 14.91 -11.16
N GLN A 31 10.02 14.12 -11.32
CA GLN A 31 11.36 14.41 -10.79
C GLN A 31 11.32 14.72 -9.29
N SER A 32 10.47 14.02 -8.55
CA SER A 32 10.34 14.18 -7.10
C SER A 32 11.70 13.98 -6.42
N LYS A 33 11.99 14.84 -5.43
CA LYS A 33 13.13 14.65 -4.54
C LYS A 33 12.90 13.51 -3.55
N TYR A 34 11.64 13.17 -3.26
CA TYR A 34 11.24 12.18 -2.27
C TYR A 34 11.02 10.81 -2.92
N PRO A 35 11.61 9.74 -2.37
CA PRO A 35 11.44 8.38 -2.89
C PRO A 35 10.07 7.80 -2.54
N LEU A 36 9.69 6.73 -3.22
CA LEU A 36 8.61 5.84 -2.79
C LEU A 36 9.19 4.69 -1.97
N VAL A 37 8.60 4.46 -0.79
CA VAL A 37 8.89 3.32 0.08
C VAL A 37 7.63 2.47 0.20
N VAL A 38 7.77 1.15 0.05
CA VAL A 38 6.65 0.21 0.11
C VAL A 38 6.74 -0.62 1.39
N MET A 39 5.72 -0.51 2.23
CA MET A 39 5.56 -1.40 3.37
C MET A 39 4.95 -2.73 2.89
N VAL A 40 5.58 -3.85 3.23
CA VAL A 40 5.14 -5.20 2.87
C VAL A 40 4.96 -6.04 4.12
N THR A 41 3.98 -6.95 4.12
CA THR A 41 3.81 -7.91 5.21
C THR A 41 4.59 -9.19 4.93
N PRO A 42 4.90 -10.02 5.95
CA PRO A 42 5.62 -11.28 5.76
C PRO A 42 4.90 -12.24 4.81
N GLU A 43 3.57 -12.16 4.72
CA GLU A 43 2.73 -12.99 3.86
C GLU A 43 2.73 -12.52 2.39
N PHE A 44 3.28 -11.33 2.10
CA PHE A 44 3.35 -10.82 0.74
C PHE A 44 4.27 -11.69 -0.13
N PRO A 45 3.76 -12.23 -1.27
CA PRO A 45 4.51 -13.19 -2.07
C PRO A 45 5.88 -12.71 -2.54
N GLN A 46 6.86 -13.63 -2.53
CA GLN A 46 8.25 -13.34 -2.93
C GLN A 46 8.36 -12.81 -4.36
N GLU A 47 7.56 -13.33 -5.30
CA GLU A 47 7.54 -12.82 -6.68
C GLU A 47 7.24 -11.31 -6.73
N GLY A 48 6.33 -10.83 -5.87
CA GLY A 48 6.03 -9.41 -5.77
C GLY A 48 7.22 -8.61 -5.22
N ARG A 49 7.93 -9.16 -4.22
CA ARG A 49 9.15 -8.56 -3.65
C ARG A 49 10.26 -8.46 -4.70
N ASP A 50 10.46 -9.52 -5.47
CA ASP A 50 11.47 -9.57 -6.54
C ASP A 50 11.22 -8.49 -7.61
N VAL A 51 9.95 -8.21 -7.92
CA VAL A 51 9.58 -7.14 -8.85
C VAL A 51 9.90 -5.76 -8.28
N LEU A 52 9.61 -5.52 -6.99
CA LEU A 52 9.92 -4.25 -6.32
C LEU A 52 11.43 -4.02 -6.26
N GLU A 53 12.21 -5.06 -5.92
CA GLU A 53 13.68 -5.00 -5.88
C GLU A 53 14.26 -4.71 -7.27
N LYS A 54 13.80 -5.40 -8.33
CA LYS A 54 14.22 -5.13 -9.72
C LYS A 54 13.92 -3.71 -10.18
N ARG A 55 12.89 -3.08 -9.61
CA ARG A 55 12.50 -1.69 -9.89
C ARG A 55 13.27 -0.67 -9.03
N GLY A 56 14.07 -1.13 -8.08
CA GLY A 56 14.79 -0.28 -7.12
C GLY A 56 13.85 0.47 -6.18
N ILE A 57 12.73 -0.16 -5.81
CA ILE A 57 11.78 0.40 -4.85
C ILE A 57 12.14 -0.12 -3.45
N ASP A 58 12.37 0.80 -2.51
CA ASP A 58 12.71 0.45 -1.14
C ASP A 58 11.53 -0.23 -0.44
N MET A 59 11.81 -1.32 0.26
CA MET A 59 10.81 -2.09 1.01
C MET A 59 11.06 -2.02 2.51
N ILE A 60 9.98 -1.92 3.28
CA ILE A 60 10.00 -2.07 4.74
C ILE A 60 9.07 -3.21 5.12
N ASP A 61 9.62 -4.24 5.74
CA ASP A 61 8.82 -5.31 6.34
C ASP A 61 8.10 -4.79 7.58
N ILE A 62 6.78 -4.93 7.61
CA ILE A 62 5.94 -4.60 8.75
C ILE A 62 5.15 -5.82 9.21
N GLN A 63 4.92 -5.96 10.52
CA GLN A 63 4.03 -7.00 11.01
C GLN A 63 2.59 -6.67 10.64
N SER A 64 1.83 -7.68 10.21
CA SER A 64 0.40 -7.53 10.00
C SER A 64 -0.25 -7.21 11.34
N LEU A 65 -0.91 -6.06 11.43
CA LEU A 65 -1.82 -5.76 12.52
C LEU A 65 -3.08 -6.60 12.26
N GLN A 66 -3.00 -7.90 12.53
CA GLN A 66 -4.23 -8.66 12.66
C GLN A 66 -5.00 -8.05 13.83
N PRO A 67 -6.27 -7.69 13.67
CA PRO A 67 -7.10 -7.45 14.83
C PRO A 67 -7.08 -8.75 15.64
N GLU A 68 -6.66 -8.68 16.90
CA GLU A 68 -6.62 -9.86 17.76
C GLU A 68 -8.02 -10.50 17.74
N ASP A 69 -8.08 -11.80 17.48
CA ASP A 69 -9.32 -12.58 17.55
C ASP A 69 -9.95 -12.37 18.94
N GLY A 70 -10.92 -11.45 19.03
CA GLY A 70 -11.64 -11.15 20.26
C GLY A 70 -11.63 -9.69 20.75
N VAL A 71 -10.98 -8.73 20.08
CA VAL A 71 -11.04 -7.31 20.50
C VAL A 71 -11.43 -6.36 19.37
N HIS A 72 -12.58 -6.64 18.76
CA HIS A 72 -13.46 -5.57 18.29
C HIS A 72 -14.87 -5.83 18.83
N THR A 73 -15.15 -5.30 20.02
CA THR A 73 -16.46 -4.69 20.17
C THR A 73 -16.49 -3.57 19.13
N LEU A 74 -17.10 -3.85 17.97
CA LEU A 74 -17.34 -2.89 16.90
C LEU A 74 -18.19 -1.77 17.50
N ALA A 75 -17.51 -0.78 18.09
CA ALA A 75 -18.13 0.37 18.69
C ALA A 75 -18.60 1.30 17.57
N ALA A 76 -19.75 0.98 16.96
CA ALA A 76 -20.67 1.88 16.24
C ALA A 76 -20.08 2.92 15.25
N ALA A 77 -18.82 2.82 14.84
CA ALA A 77 -18.11 3.82 14.06
C ALA A 77 -17.79 3.34 12.63
N ASP A 78 -17.85 2.03 12.36
CA ASP A 78 -17.53 1.44 11.05
C ASP A 78 -18.73 1.27 10.11
N GLU A 79 -19.91 1.76 10.50
CA GLU A 79 -21.11 1.66 9.65
C GLU A 79 -21.12 2.70 8.51
N ARG A 80 -20.34 3.79 8.62
CA ARG A 80 -20.36 4.90 7.64
C ARG A 80 -19.58 4.68 6.34
N PHE A 81 -18.79 3.62 6.24
CA PHE A 81 -18.00 3.33 5.03
C PHE A 81 -18.64 2.31 4.08
N ARG A 82 -19.87 1.86 4.36
CA ARG A 82 -20.59 0.95 3.45
C ARG A 82 -21.29 1.64 2.28
N ASP A 83 -21.63 2.92 2.39
CA ASP A 83 -22.49 3.60 1.42
C ASP A 83 -21.77 4.16 0.17
N THR A 84 -20.45 4.00 0.03
CA THR A 84 -19.70 4.64 -1.08
C THR A 84 -19.40 3.71 -2.27
N LEU A 85 -19.86 2.44 -2.25
CA LEU A 85 -19.58 1.48 -3.32
C LEU A 85 -20.77 1.11 -4.21
N ASP A 86 -21.98 1.61 -3.94
CA ASP A 86 -23.19 1.21 -4.69
C ASP A 86 -23.62 2.20 -5.79
N GLN A 87 -22.88 3.28 -6.06
CA GLN A 87 -23.18 4.21 -7.16
C GLN A 87 -22.02 4.40 -8.12
N ALA A 88 -21.75 3.38 -8.94
CA ALA A 88 -21.25 3.59 -10.29
C ALA A 88 -22.45 3.48 -11.25
N PRO A 89 -22.88 4.56 -11.93
CA PRO A 89 -23.92 4.45 -12.94
C PRO A 89 -23.37 3.66 -14.13
N SER A 90 -24.07 2.57 -14.47
CA SER A 90 -23.94 1.87 -15.73
C SER A 90 -24.21 2.84 -16.89
N PHE A 91 -23.26 2.95 -17.81
CA PHE A 91 -23.52 3.48 -19.16
C PHE A 91 -23.90 2.34 -20.10
#